data_AF-A0A496WUX6-F1
#
_entry.id   AF-A0A496WUX6-F1
#
_cell.length_a   1.000
_cell.length_b   1.000
_cell.length_c   1.000
_cell.angle_alpha   90.00
_cell.angle_beta   90.00
_cell.angle_gamma   90.00
#
_symmetry.space_group_name_H-M   'P 1'
#
loop_
_entity.id
_entity.type
_entity.pdbx_description
1 polymer ?
#
loop_
_entity_poly.entity_id
_entity_poly.type
_entity_poly.pdbx_seq_one_letter_code
_entity_poly.pdbx_strand_id
1 'polypeptide(L)'
;KSTTVNSVMVEMIDAARLNLKQGRAMSGAFADDRKFPKMAIQMLRLGEETGNLQSVLDKMSATYDREVSAAMQRLLSLFEPILILVLGVMIAGIIFSVLMAVVSINDFVF
;
A
#
# COMPACT_ATOMS: atom_id res chain seq x y z
N LYS A 1 12.78 9.99 -20.07
CA LYS A 1 12.05 9.02 -20.92
C LYS A 1 11.72 7.83 -20.00
N SER A 2 10.42 7.61 -19.75
CA SER A 2 9.76 6.65 -18.83
C SER A 2 10.50 6.15 -17.57
N THR A 3 10.37 6.89 -16.46
CA THR A 3 10.54 6.35 -15.09
C THR A 3 9.29 5.58 -14.63
N THR A 4 8.18 5.72 -15.35
CA THR A 4 6.87 5.17 -14.97
C THR A 4 6.16 4.57 -16.19
N VAL A 5 5.51 3.42 -15.99
CA VAL A 5 4.74 2.69 -17.02
C VAL A 5 3.24 2.97 -16.98
N ASN A 6 2.75 3.64 -15.93
CA ASN A 6 1.34 4.01 -15.80
C ASN A 6 1.03 5.22 -16.71
N SER A 7 0.16 5.01 -17.70
CA SER A 7 -0.25 6.04 -18.68
C SER A 7 -0.90 7.26 -18.03
N VAL A 8 -1.67 7.07 -16.95
CA VAL A 8 -2.27 8.15 -16.18
C VAL A 8 -1.18 9.01 -15.52
N MET A 9 -0.15 8.39 -14.92
CA MET A 9 0.95 9.15 -14.32
C MET A 9 1.75 9.93 -15.36
N VAL A 10 1.93 9.37 -16.56
CA VAL A 10 2.63 10.06 -17.66
C VAL A 10 1.88 11.32 -18.08
N GLU A 11 0.57 11.22 -18.28
CA GLU A 11 -0.27 12.36 -18.66
C GLU A 11 -0.24 13.48 -17.61
N MET A 12 -0.24 13.12 -16.33
CA MET A 12 -0.15 14.07 -15.22
C MET A 12 1.20 14.79 -15.16
N ILE A 13 2.30 14.07 -15.39
CA ILE A 13 3.65 14.65 -15.43
C ILE A 13 3.78 15.60 -16.63
N ASP A 14 3.20 15.24 -17.78
CA ASP A 14 3.21 16.11 -18.96
C ASP A 14 2.37 17.38 -18.76
N ALA A 15 1.21 17.28 -18.09
CA ALA A 15 0.41 18.43 -17.68
C ALA A 15 1.18 19.36 -16.71
N ALA A 16 1.85 18.79 -15.70
CA ALA A 16 2.71 19.54 -14.78
C ALA A 16 3.87 20.24 -15.51
N ARG A 17 4.49 19.56 -16.48
CA ARG A 17 5.55 20.13 -17.32
C ARG A 17 5.04 21.28 -18.18
N LEU A 18 3.84 21.18 -18.74
CA LEU A 18 3.22 22.25 -19.51
C LEU A 18 2.94 23.48 -18.64
N ASN A 19 2.40 23.27 -17.44
CA ASN A 19 2.14 24.35 -16.48
C ASN A 19 3.43 25.09 -16.08
N LEU A 20 4.51 24.36 -15.80
CA LEU A 20 5.83 24.96 -15.55
C LEU A 20 6.34 25.80 -16.72
N LYS A 21 6.21 25.31 -17.96
CA LYS A 21 6.60 26.07 -19.16
C LYS A 21 5.79 27.36 -19.36
N GLN A 22 4.56 27.40 -18.85
CA GLN A 22 3.66 28.56 -18.90
C GLN A 22 3.83 29.50 -17.70
N GLY A 23 4.78 29.23 -16.80
CA GLY A 23 5.01 30.03 -15.58
C GLY A 23 3.96 29.81 -14.48
N ARG A 24 3.17 28.74 -14.57
CA ARG A 24 2.21 28.34 -13.53
C ARG A 24 2.86 27.40 -12.53
N ALA A 25 2.35 27.41 -11.30
CA ALA A 25 2.79 26.52 -10.24
C ALA A 25 2.55 25.05 -10.62
N MET A 26 3.56 24.21 -10.43
CA MET A 26 3.50 22.76 -10.54
C MET A 26 2.51 22.18 -9.52
N SER A 27 2.43 22.76 -8.32
CA SER A 27 1.47 22.34 -7.28
C SER A 27 0.01 22.48 -7.74
N GLY A 28 -0.30 23.48 -8.57
CA GLY A 28 -1.62 23.62 -9.19
C GLY A 28 -1.94 22.48 -10.16
N ALA A 29 -0.96 22.04 -10.96
CA ALA A 29 -1.13 20.94 -11.89
C ALA A 29 -1.48 19.61 -11.20
N PHE A 30 -0.87 19.36 -10.03
CA PHE A 30 -1.15 18.17 -9.23
C PHE A 30 -2.39 18.32 -8.33
N ALA A 31 -2.83 19.54 -8.05
CA ALA A 31 -4.04 19.81 -7.26
C ALA A 31 -5.34 19.56 -8.04
N ASP A 32 -5.31 19.78 -9.36
CA ASP A 32 -6.47 19.56 -10.22
C ASP A 32 -6.83 18.07 -10.34
N ASP A 33 -5.87 17.18 -10.10
CA ASP A 33 -6.08 15.73 -10.17
C ASP A 33 -6.17 15.12 -8.75
N ARG A 34 -7.36 14.62 -8.41
CA ARG A 34 -7.71 14.08 -7.06
C ARG A 34 -6.92 12.82 -6.66
N LYS A 35 -6.01 12.34 -7.50
CA LYS A 35 -5.17 11.16 -7.25
C LYS A 35 -3.99 11.45 -6.33
N PHE A 36 -3.58 12.71 -6.19
CA PHE A 36 -2.48 13.08 -5.30
C PHE A 36 -2.97 13.38 -3.88
N PRO A 37 -2.32 12.83 -2.84
CA PRO A 37 -2.65 13.16 -1.46
C PRO A 37 -2.47 14.66 -1.20
N LYS A 38 -3.34 15.24 -0.37
CA LYS A 38 -3.25 16.66 0.03
C LYS A 38 -1.88 17.03 0.59
N MET A 39 -1.26 16.10 1.33
CA MET A 39 0.08 16.27 1.89
C MET A 39 1.16 16.43 0.80
N ALA A 40 1.08 15.67 -0.30
CA ALA A 40 2.00 15.84 -1.43
C ALA A 40 1.87 17.22 -2.07
N ILE A 41 0.65 17.69 -2.31
CA ILE A 41 0.39 19.00 -2.91
C ILE A 41 0.95 20.12 -2.01
N GLN A 42 0.74 20.01 -0.69
CA GLN A 42 1.27 20.98 0.28
C GLN A 42 2.80 20.99 0.34
N MET A 43 3.42 19.80 0.34
CA MET A 43 4.88 19.67 0.27
C MET A 43 5.41 20.31 -1.00
N LEU A 44 4.80 20.00 -2.16
CA LEU A 44 5.19 20.56 -3.45
C LEU A 44 5.14 22.09 -3.43
N ARG A 45 4.04 22.66 -2.92
CA ARG A 45 3.86 24.11 -2.79
C ARG A 45 4.91 24.74 -1.89
N LEU A 46 5.24 24.10 -0.75
CA LEU A 46 6.32 24.55 0.12
C LEU A 46 7.68 24.51 -0.60
N GLY A 47 7.93 23.47 -1.40
CA GLY A 47 9.15 23.34 -2.21
C GLY A 47 9.25 24.43 -3.29
N GLU A 48 8.13 24.83 -3.88
CA GLU A 48 8.06 25.93 -4.84
C GLU A 48 8.28 27.29 -4.16
N GLU A 49 7.58 27.57 -3.05
CA GLU A 49 7.69 28.83 -2.30
C GLU A 49 9.10 29.05 -1.71
N THR A 50 9.77 27.97 -1.31
CA THR A 50 11.14 28.02 -0.77
C THR A 50 12.24 27.89 -1.83
N GLY A 51 11.87 27.63 -3.09
CA GLY A 51 12.82 27.33 -4.17
C GLY A 51 13.60 26.03 -3.97
N ASN A 52 13.20 25.16 -3.04
CA ASN A 52 13.88 23.93 -2.68
C ASN A 52 13.08 22.67 -3.07
N LEU A 53 12.56 22.67 -4.29
CA LEU A 53 11.70 21.61 -4.80
C LEU A 53 12.42 20.25 -4.81
N GLN A 54 13.70 20.21 -5.13
CA GLN A 54 14.46 18.95 -5.19
C GLN A 54 14.53 18.25 -3.83
N SER A 55 14.90 18.96 -2.76
CA SER A 55 14.96 18.37 -1.41
C SER A 55 13.59 17.92 -0.91
N VAL A 56 12.54 18.67 -1.25
CA VAL A 56 11.16 18.31 -0.88
C VAL A 56 10.70 17.06 -1.61
N LEU A 57 10.96 16.95 -2.92
CA LEU A 57 10.63 15.75 -3.71
C LEU A 57 11.39 14.52 -3.20
N ASP A 58 12.67 14.65 -2.86
CA ASP A 58 13.47 13.57 -2.27
C ASP A 58 12.88 13.10 -0.93
N LYS A 59 12.50 14.03 -0.06
CA LYS A 59 11.82 13.73 1.20
C LYS A 59 10.47 13.05 0.97
N MET A 60 9.71 13.51 -0.01
CA MET A 60 8.40 12.95 -0.35
C MET A 60 8.53 11.50 -0.84
N SER A 61 9.52 11.22 -1.72
CA SER A 61 9.84 9.85 -2.15
C SER A 61 10.18 8.96 -0.97
N ALA A 62 11.10 9.41 -0.10
CA ALA A 62 11.51 8.64 1.07
C ALA A 62 10.35 8.36 2.04
N THR A 63 9.42 9.31 2.21
CA THR A 63 8.22 9.13 3.02
C THR A 63 7.30 8.08 2.41
N TYR A 64 7.01 8.16 1.11
CA TYR A 64 6.15 7.17 0.45
C TYR A 64 6.75 5.77 0.41
N ASP A 65 8.06 5.63 0.18
CA ASP A 65 8.73 4.33 0.25
C ASP A 65 8.62 3.71 1.66
N ARG A 66 8.75 4.53 2.71
CA ARG A 66 8.55 4.09 4.10
C ARG A 66 7.10 3.69 4.38
N GLU A 67 6.13 4.46 3.90
CA GLU A 67 4.70 4.14 4.06
C GLU A 67 4.35 2.82 3.38
N VAL A 68 4.84 2.60 2.15
CA VAL A 68 4.64 1.34 1.41
C VAL A 68 5.31 0.17 2.14
N SER A 69 6.56 0.33 2.58
CA SER A 69 7.27 -0.71 3.34
C SER A 69 6.56 -1.06 4.64
N ALA A 70 6.11 -0.04 5.39
CA ALA A 70 5.35 -0.23 6.63
C ALA A 70 4.00 -0.91 6.38
N ALA A 71 3.30 -0.55 5.31
CA ALA A 71 2.05 -1.20 4.92
C ALA A 71 2.28 -2.68 4.57
N MET A 72 3.34 -2.99 3.83
CA MET A 72 3.72 -4.37 3.50
C MET A 72 4.06 -5.18 4.75
N GLN A 73 4.86 -4.62 5.67
CA GLN A 73 5.18 -5.28 6.94
C GLN A 73 3.92 -5.57 7.76
N ARG A 74 3.00 -4.60 7.86
CA ARG A 74 1.73 -4.78 8.55
C ARG A 74 0.88 -5.89 7.91
N LEU A 75 0.78 -5.88 6.59
CA LEU A 75 0.06 -6.93 5.88
C LEU A 75 0.67 -8.30 6.16
N LEU A 76 1.99 -8.44 6.03
CA LEU A 76 2.69 -9.69 6.33
C LEU A 76 2.55 -10.12 7.79
N SER A 77 2.58 -9.20 8.75
CA SER A 77 2.37 -9.53 10.16
C SER A 77 0.97 -10.06 10.47
N LEU A 78 -0.04 -9.71 9.66
CA LEU A 78 -1.40 -10.24 9.79
C LEU A 78 -1.54 -11.61 9.14
N PHE A 79 -0.69 -11.96 8.18
CA PHE A 79 -0.68 -13.30 7.57
C PHE A 79 -0.31 -14.39 8.59
N GLU A 80 0.64 -14.12 9.49
CA GLU A 80 1.07 -15.06 10.52
C GLU A 80 -0.07 -15.58 11.41
N PRO A 81 -0.87 -14.74 12.09
CA PRO A 81 -1.98 -15.22 12.92
C PRO A 81 -3.08 -15.90 12.10
N ILE A 82 -3.31 -15.48 10.85
CA ILE A 82 -4.29 -16.14 9.95
C ILE A 82 -3.86 -17.58 9.66
N LEU A 83 -2.59 -17.79 9.35
CA LEU A 83 -2.05 -19.13 9.08
C LEU A 83 -2.18 -20.05 10.31
N ILE A 84 -1.89 -19.54 11.51
CA ILE A 84 -2.05 -20.29 12.76
C ILE A 84 -3.51 -20.66 13.00
N LEU A 85 -4.46 -19.74 12.79
CA LEU A 85 -5.89 -20.00 12.94
C LEU A 85 -6.37 -21.10 11.97
N VAL A 86 -5.99 -21.00 10.69
CA VAL A 86 -6.38 -21.99 9.67
C VAL A 86 -5.82 -23.37 10.01
N LEU A 87 -4.54 -23.44 10.41
CA LEU A 87 -3.91 -24.69 10.80
C LEU A 87 -4.57 -25.28 12.06
N GLY A 88 -4.89 -24.44 13.05
CA GLY A 88 -5.57 -24.84 14.27
C GLY A 88 -6.94 -25.47 14.00
N VAL A 89 -7.75 -24.83 13.14
CA VAL A 89 -9.06 -25.37 12.72
C VAL A 89 -8.91 -26.69 11.97
N MET A 90 -7.92 -26.79 11.07
CA MET A 90 -7.65 -28.01 10.32
C MET A 90 -7.28 -29.18 11.24
N ILE A 91 -6.36 -28.96 12.19
CA ILE A 91 -5.93 -29.97 13.16
C ILE A 91 -7.10 -30.36 14.08
N ALA A 92 -7.87 -29.39 14.57
CA ALA A 92 -9.04 -29.65 15.41
C ALA A 92 -10.07 -30.52 14.67
N GLY A 93 -10.31 -30.27 13.38
CA GLY A 93 -11.19 -31.08 12.55
C GLY A 93 -10.71 -32.53 12.42
N ILE A 94 -9.40 -32.75 12.23
CA ILE A 94 -8.81 -34.09 12.17
C ILE A 94 -8.99 -34.82 13.51
N ILE A 95 -8.65 -34.17 14.61
CA ILE A 95 -8.79 -34.74 15.96
C ILE A 95 -10.25 -35.11 16.23
N PHE A 96 -11.19 -34.22 15.94
CA PHE A 96 -12.62 -34.47 16.13
C PHE A 96 -13.10 -35.69 15.32
N SER A 97 -12.67 -35.79 14.06
CA SER A 97 -13.00 -36.94 13.21
C SER A 97 -12.45 -38.26 13.76
N VAL A 98 -11.22 -38.28 14.27
CA VAL A 98 -10.61 -39.48 14.86
C VAL A 98 -11.32 -39.87 16.16
N LEU A 99 -11.59 -38.90 17.04
CA LEU A 99 -12.31 -39.16 18.30
C LEU A 99 -13.70 -39.72 18.04
N MET A 100 -14.45 -39.15 17.11
CA MET A 100 -15.79 -39.64 16.75
C MET A 100 -15.73 -41.09 16.24
N ALA A 101 -14.73 -41.42 15.42
CA ALA A 101 -14.55 -42.79 14.93
C ALA A 101 -14.23 -43.79 16.06
N VAL A 102 -13.37 -43.41 17.01
CA VAL A 102 -13.02 -44.26 18.17
C VAL A 102 -14.22 -44.47 19.09
N VAL A 103 -14.99 -43.42 19.39
CA VAL A 103 -16.21 -43.52 20.20
C VAL A 103 -17.22 -44.44 19.52
N SER A 104 -17.43 -44.26 18.21
CA SER A 104 -18.32 -45.12 17.43
C SER A 104 -17.92 -46.60 17.53
N ILE A 105 -16.62 -46.93 17.42
CA ILE A 105 -16.16 -48.32 17.55
C ILE A 105 -16.41 -48.86 18.96
N ASN A 106 -16.20 -48.06 20.00
CA ASN A 106 -16.40 -48.47 21.38
C ASN A 106 -17.88 -48.76 21.68
N ASP A 107 -18.81 -47.98 21.11
CA ASP A 107 -20.26 -48.22 21.26
C ASP A 107 -20.74 -49.50 20.55
N PHE A 108 -20.02 -50.01 19.55
CA PHE A 108 -20.34 -51.28 18.89
C PHE A 108 -19.82 -52.53 19.64
N VAL A 109 -18.95 -52.35 20.63
CA VAL A 109 -18.26 -53.45 21.34
C VAL A 109 -18.95 -53.81 22.67
N PHE A 110 -19.94 -53.02 23.11
CA PHE A 110 -20.84 -53.31 24.24
C PHE A 110 -22.25 -53.68 23.75
#